data_AF-A0A524C2J5-F1
#
_entry.id   AF-A0A524C2J5-F1
#
_cell.length_a   1.000
_cell.length_b   1.000
_cell.length_c   1.000
_cell.angle_alpha   90.00
_cell.angle_beta   90.00
_cell.angle_gamma   90.00
#
_symmetry.space_group_name_H-M   'P 1'
#
loop_
_entity.id
_entity.type
_entity.pdbx_description
1 polymer ?
#
loop_
_entity_poly.entity_id
_entity_poly.type
_entity_poly.pdbx_seq_one_letter_code
_entity_poly.pdbx_strand_id
1 'polypeptide(L)'
;MVEYRFRLTGVPPDHAVKTVDVDVNKNVADAKKQVRKAYKLNPILAIQFIHKGKVLPDNVRFASLNVHPKKDVITVMAVQAGG
;
A
#
# COMPACT_ATOMS: atom_id res chain seq x y z
N MET A 1 7.21 8.97 -11.13
CA MET A 1 6.85 8.78 -9.70
C MET A 1 5.65 9.67 -9.40
N VAL A 2 4.70 9.17 -8.61
CA VAL A 2 3.52 9.94 -8.15
C VAL A 2 3.30 9.63 -6.68
N GLU A 3 3.05 10.65 -5.87
CA GLU A 3 2.80 10.51 -4.43
C GLU A 3 1.39 9.97 -4.15
N TYR A 4 1.31 8.89 -3.38
CA TYR A 4 0.05 8.33 -2.89
C TYR A 4 0.04 8.25 -1.37
N ARG A 5 -1.15 8.41 -0.78
CA ARG A 5 -1.36 8.25 0.66
C ARG A 5 -1.75 6.82 0.98
N PHE A 6 -1.01 6.24 1.91
CA PHE A 6 -1.26 4.90 2.45
C PHE A 6 -1.62 5.03 3.92
N ARG A 7 -2.50 4.16 4.41
CA ARG A 7 -2.86 4.07 5.84
C ARG A 7 -2.61 2.64 6.34
N LEU A 8 -1.67 2.47 7.27
CA LEU A 8 -1.45 1.20 7.95
C LEU A 8 -2.57 0.92 8.97
N THR A 9 -3.11 -0.30 8.96
CA THR A 9 -4.10 -0.76 9.96
C THR A 9 -3.42 -1.24 11.23
N GLY A 10 -4.12 -1.14 12.37
CA GLY A 10 -3.62 -1.66 13.66
C GLY A 10 -2.63 -0.75 14.38
N VAL A 11 -2.45 0.49 13.91
CA VAL A 11 -1.65 1.54 14.57
C VAL A 11 -2.50 2.78 14.85
N PRO A 12 -2.16 3.60 15.87
CA PRO A 12 -2.87 4.83 16.17
C PRO A 12 -2.94 5.80 14.98
N PRO A 13 -4.01 6.61 14.85
CA PRO A 13 -4.26 7.48 13.69
C PRO A 13 -3.09 8.41 13.35
N ASP A 14 -2.42 8.95 14.37
CA ASP A 14 -1.33 9.94 14.23
C ASP A 14 -0.11 9.39 13.47
N HIS A 15 0.09 8.07 13.48
CA HIS A 15 1.20 7.40 12.80
C HIS A 15 0.74 6.51 11.63
N ALA A 16 -0.56 6.42 11.41
CA ALA A 16 -1.14 5.46 10.47
C ALA A 16 -0.95 5.88 9.01
N VAL A 17 -0.91 7.18 8.71
CA VAL A 17 -0.92 7.69 7.33
C VAL A 17 0.47 8.16 6.90
N LYS A 18 0.93 7.69 5.75
CA LYS A 18 2.17 8.14 5.10
C LYS A 18 1.96 8.38 3.62
N THR A 19 2.62 9.41 3.12
CA THR A 19 2.79 9.64 1.68
C THR A 19 4.00 8.83 1.19
N VAL A 20 3.82 8.10 0.11
CA VAL A 20 4.87 7.26 -0.50
C VAL A 20 4.87 7.51 -2.00
N ASP A 21 6.06 7.74 -2.56
CA ASP A 21 6.25 7.77 -4.01
C ASP A 21 6.01 6.39 -4.61
N VAL A 22 5.17 6.34 -5.62
CA VAL A 22 4.88 5.11 -6.37
C VAL A 22 5.20 5.32 -7.84
N ASP A 23 5.90 4.36 -8.42
CA ASP A 23 6.04 4.26 -9.86
C ASP A 23 4.77 3.63 -10.46
N VAL A 24 3.91 4.47 -11.02
CA VAL A 24 2.62 4.05 -11.59
C VAL A 24 2.75 3.12 -12.80
N ASN A 25 3.91 3.10 -13.45
CA ASN A 25 4.17 2.23 -14.60
C ASN A 25 4.50 0.78 -14.18
N LYS A 26 4.84 0.58 -12.91
CA LYS A 26 5.11 -0.75 -12.32
C LYS A 26 3.84 -1.39 -11.79
N ASN A 27 3.97 -2.65 -11.37
CA ASN A 27 2.88 -3.39 -10.78
C ASN A 27 2.65 -3.04 -9.30
N VAL A 28 1.54 -3.50 -8.75
CA VAL A 28 1.18 -3.28 -7.35
C VAL A 28 2.20 -3.93 -6.40
N ALA A 29 2.80 -5.06 -6.76
CA ALA A 29 3.83 -5.71 -5.95
C ALA A 29 5.04 -4.79 -5.71
N ASP A 30 5.47 -4.02 -6.71
CA ASP A 30 6.57 -3.06 -6.56
C ASP A 30 6.18 -1.85 -5.70
N ALA A 31 4.92 -1.40 -5.77
CA ALA A 31 4.40 -0.39 -4.85
C ALA A 31 4.39 -0.91 -3.40
N LYS A 32 3.99 -2.17 -3.17
CA LYS A 32 4.05 -2.82 -1.85
C LYS A 32 5.44 -2.84 -1.27
N LYS A 33 6.48 -3.10 -2.08
CA LYS A 33 7.89 -3.05 -1.61
C LYS A 33 8.26 -1.65 -1.11
N GLN A 34 7.83 -0.59 -1.81
CA GLN A 34 8.11 0.81 -1.43
C GLN A 34 7.39 1.17 -0.12
N VAL A 35 6.11 0.83 -0.03
CA VAL A 35 5.31 1.06 1.18
C VAL A 35 5.84 0.28 2.38
N ARG A 36 6.26 -0.98 2.19
CA ARG A 36 6.89 -1.78 3.25
C ARG A 36 8.12 -1.08 3.84
N LYS A 37 8.97 -0.51 2.98
CA LYS A 37 10.14 0.27 3.41
C LYS A 37 9.73 1.54 4.15
N ALA A 38 8.74 2.28 3.64
CA ALA A 38 8.27 3.52 4.25
C ALA A 38 7.71 3.32 5.68
N TYR A 39 7.05 2.18 5.92
CA TYR A 39 6.53 1.81 7.24
C TYR A 39 7.51 0.99 8.10
N LYS A 40 8.72 0.68 7.59
CA LYS A 40 9.72 -0.17 8.27
C LYS A 40 9.13 -1.51 8.74
N LEU A 41 8.21 -2.08 7.97
CA LEU A 41 7.56 -3.35 8.32
C LEU A 41 8.54 -4.51 8.16
N ASN A 42 8.38 -5.54 9.00
CA ASN A 42 9.19 -6.75 8.91
C ASN A 42 9.05 -7.39 7.51
N PRO A 43 10.15 -7.69 6.79
CA PRO A 43 10.12 -8.30 5.47
C PRO A 43 9.37 -9.63 5.37
N ILE A 44 9.24 -10.36 6.49
CA ILE A 44 8.56 -11.66 6.58
C ILE A 44 7.04 -11.49 6.50
N LEU A 45 6.51 -10.32 6.87
CA LEU A 45 5.08 -10.05 6.83
C LEU A 45 4.61 -9.79 5.40
N ALA A 46 3.57 -10.50 4.98
CA ALA A 46 2.85 -10.16 3.77
C ALA A 46 2.05 -8.88 4.01
N ILE A 47 1.88 -8.06 2.96
CA ILE A 47 1.00 -6.89 3.04
C ILE A 47 -0.03 -6.92 1.92
N GLN A 48 -1.25 -6.52 2.26
CA GLN A 48 -2.35 -6.35 1.33
C GLN A 48 -2.68 -4.87 1.21
N PHE A 49 -2.91 -4.44 -0.02
CA PHE A 49 -3.48 -3.12 -0.29
C PHE A 49 -4.98 -3.29 -0.48
N ILE A 50 -5.75 -2.48 0.23
CA ILE A 50 -7.20 -2.48 0.18
C ILE A 50 -7.66 -1.09 -0.21
N HIS A 51 -8.46 -1.00 -1.26
CA HIS A 51 -9.07 0.25 -1.71
C HIS A 51 -10.52 0.00 -2.10
N LYS A 52 -11.44 0.84 -1.60
CA LYS A 52 -12.89 0.71 -1.81
C LYS A 52 -13.42 -0.70 -1.50
N GLY A 53 -12.94 -1.29 -0.39
CA GLY A 53 -13.32 -2.63 0.07
C GLY A 53 -12.76 -3.80 -0.73
N LYS A 54 -11.90 -3.55 -1.73
CA LYS A 54 -11.29 -4.61 -2.57
C LYS A 54 -9.79 -4.70 -2.35
N VAL A 55 -9.29 -5.93 -2.29
CA VAL A 55 -7.85 -6.20 -2.30
C VAL A 55 -7.30 -5.93 -3.70
N LEU A 56 -6.22 -5.15 -3.77
CA LEU A 56 -5.54 -4.84 -5.02
C LEU A 56 -4.62 -6.00 -5.40
N PRO A 57 -4.80 -6.60 -6.59
CA PRO A 57 -3.99 -7.73 -7.04
C PRO A 57 -2.56 -7.31 -7.37
N ASP A 58 -1.59 -8.19 -7.15
CA ASP A 58 -0.17 -7.85 -7.26
C ASP A 58 0.33 -7.66 -8.69
N ASN A 59 -0.26 -8.39 -9.64
CA ASN A 59 0.22 -8.48 -11.01
C ASN A 59 -0.34 -7.41 -11.95
N VAL A 60 -1.17 -6.49 -11.45
CA VAL A 60 -1.73 -5.41 -12.28
C VAL A 60 -0.85 -4.17 -12.18
N ARG A 61 -0.82 -3.38 -13.27
CA ARG A 61 -0.14 -2.07 -13.27
C ARG A 61 -0.83 -1.12 -12.32
N PHE A 62 -0.07 -0.38 -11.52
CA PHE A 62 -0.63 0.55 -10.55
C PHE A 62 -1.44 1.66 -11.24
N ALA A 63 -1.01 2.15 -12.40
CA ALA A 63 -1.77 3.13 -13.20
C ALA A 63 -3.14 2.62 -13.69
N SER A 64 -3.34 1.30 -13.79
CA SER A 64 -4.64 0.73 -14.18
C SER A 64 -5.64 0.73 -13.03
N LEU A 65 -5.18 1.02 -11.81
CA LEU A 65 -6.04 1.17 -10.66
C LEU A 65 -6.73 2.53 -10.72
N ASN A 66 -8.04 2.57 -10.51
CA ASN A 66 -8.80 3.81 -10.38
C ASN A 66 -8.63 4.42 -8.97
N VAL A 67 -7.38 4.75 -8.63
CA VAL A 67 -6.97 5.38 -7.37
C VAL A 67 -6.47 6.79 -7.67
N HIS A 68 -7.06 7.79 -7.04
CA HIS A 68 -6.69 9.18 -7.21
C HIS A 68 -5.64 9.60 -6.15
N PRO A 69 -4.42 10.04 -6.55
CA PRO A 69 -3.28 10.24 -5.64
C PRO A 69 -3.54 11.21 -4.47
N LYS A 70 -4.25 12.32 -4.74
CA LYS A 70 -4.53 13.36 -3.74
C LYS A 70 -5.82 13.18 -2.94
N LYS A 71 -6.76 12.35 -3.41
CA LYS A 71 -8.12 12.24 -2.84
C LYS A 71 -8.30 10.93 -2.09
N ASP A 72 -7.75 9.85 -2.64
CA ASP A 72 -7.89 8.53 -2.06
C ASP A 72 -6.81 8.27 -1.01
N VAL A 73 -7.07 7.24 -0.20
CA VAL A 73 -6.14 6.67 0.76
C VAL A 73 -6.21 5.16 0.61
N ILE A 74 -5.07 4.53 0.34
CA ILE A 74 -4.98 3.08 0.21
C ILE A 74 -4.73 2.50 1.60
N THR A 75 -5.57 1.56 2.02
CA THR A 75 -5.38 0.87 3.29
C THR A 75 -4.33 -0.22 3.14
N VAL A 76 -3.39 -0.28 4.06
CA VAL A 76 -2.31 -1.27 4.12
C VAL A 76 -2.59 -2.17 5.31
N MET A 77 -2.83 -3.44 5.04
CA MET A 77 -3.04 -4.47 6.06
C MET A 77 -1.84 -5.41 6.06
N ALA A 78 -1.15 -5.52 7.20
CA ALA A 78 -0.13 -6.55 7.39
C ALA A 78 -0.82 -7.87 7.72
N VAL A 79 -0.43 -8.93 7.01
CA VAL A 79 -0.92 -10.30 7.21
C VAL A 79 0.24 -11.12 7.74
N GLN A 80 0.09 -11.66 8.95
CA GLN A 80 0.97 -12.75 9.38
C GLN A 80 0.57 -14.00 8.62
N ALA A 81 1.55 -14.67 8.01
CA ALA A 81 1.40 -16.10 7.76
C ALA A 81 1.33 -16.76 9.14
N GLY A 82 0.11 -17.11 9.58
CA GLY A 82 -0.07 -17.94 10.76
C GLY A 82 0.65 -19.27 10.55
N GLY A 83 1.32 -19.75 11.60
CA GLY A 83 2.13 -20.98 11.59
C GLY A 83 1.34 -22.27 11.51
#